data_AF-D2PSD6-F1
#
_entry.id   AF-D2PSD6-F1
#
_cell.length_a   1.000
_cell.length_b   1.000
_cell.length_c   1.000
_cell.angle_alpha   90.00
_cell.angle_beta   90.00
_cell.angle_gamma   90.00
#
_symmetry.space_group_name_H-M   'P 1'
#
loop_
_entity.id
_entity.type
_entity.pdbx_description
1 polymer ?
#
loop_
_entity_poly.entity_id
_entity_poly.type
_entity_poly.pdbx_seq_one_letter_code
_entity_poly.pdbx_strand_id
1 'polypeptide(L)'
;MTDEVQGGMEWVPRFGMLEVPADRAALIRGLFELAAFVADHPELPLPKVQADIWPRGEDFVAEVDEVNDVAAALGVTAGFACGGAHYRAVRRFGGVEVQSVAITRESMETLRAHMSYRDNVQPDEPMRAGGAR
;
A
#
# COMPACT_ATOMS: atom_id res chain seq x y z
N MET A 1 18.81 21.08 14.02
CA MET A 1 19.71 19.90 14.08
C MET A 1 19.33 19.07 12.87
N THR A 2 20.04 19.27 11.76
CA THR A 2 19.79 18.62 10.47
C THR A 2 20.42 17.24 10.50
N ASP A 3 19.59 16.19 10.44
CA ASP A 3 20.10 14.83 10.23
C ASP A 3 20.63 14.72 8.80
N GLU A 4 21.95 14.59 8.69
CA GLU A 4 22.63 14.19 7.47
C GLU A 4 22.29 12.73 7.20
N VAL A 5 21.51 12.48 6.14
CA VAL A 5 21.28 11.14 5.61
C VAL A 5 22.61 10.60 5.08
N GLN A 6 23.28 9.78 5.88
CA GLN A 6 24.51 9.08 5.51
C GLN A 6 24.21 8.07 4.38
N GLY A 7 24.49 8.46 3.13
CA GLY A 7 24.45 7.57 1.97
C GLY A 7 25.70 6.67 1.94
N GLY A 8 25.51 5.36 2.14
CA GLY A 8 26.52 4.34 1.89
C GLY A 8 26.26 3.62 0.56
N MET A 9 27.33 3.21 -0.12
CA MET A 9 27.21 2.48 -1.39
C MET A 9 26.79 1.02 -1.13
N GLU A 10 25.60 0.61 -1.58
CA GLU A 10 25.17 -0.78 -1.57
C GLU A 10 24.86 -1.27 -3.00
N TRP A 11 25.24 -2.51 -3.31
CA TRP A 11 25.19 -3.08 -4.66
C TRP A 11 23.78 -3.58 -5.00
N VAL A 12 23.26 -3.22 -6.19
CA VAL A 12 21.92 -3.62 -6.69
C VAL A 12 22.03 -4.33 -8.05
N PRO A 13 21.51 -5.57 -8.22
CA PRO A 13 21.53 -6.26 -9.51
C PRO A 13 20.81 -5.48 -10.63
N ARG A 14 21.40 -5.46 -11.83
CA ARG A 14 21.01 -4.68 -13.04
C ARG A 14 21.17 -3.15 -12.97
N PHE A 15 21.46 -2.61 -11.80
CA PHE A 15 21.43 -1.18 -11.54
C PHE A 15 22.81 -0.61 -11.12
N GLY A 16 23.78 -1.48 -10.81
CA GLY A 16 25.15 -1.07 -10.46
C GLY A 16 25.24 -0.62 -8.99
N MET A 17 26.24 0.20 -8.66
CA MET A 17 26.25 0.96 -7.41
C MET A 17 25.32 2.16 -7.60
N LEU A 18 24.11 2.11 -7.04
CA LEU A 18 23.28 3.29 -6.93
C LEU A 18 23.55 3.95 -5.59
N GLU A 19 23.87 5.24 -5.63
CA GLU A 19 23.71 6.07 -4.45
C GLU A 19 22.22 6.27 -4.21
N VAL A 20 21.67 5.46 -3.32
CA VAL A 20 20.29 5.57 -2.87
C VAL A 20 20.26 5.70 -1.35
N PRO A 21 19.33 6.49 -0.79
CA PRO A 21 19.07 6.50 0.64
C PRO A 21 18.85 5.08 1.18
N ALA A 22 19.26 4.84 2.43
CA ALA A 22 19.20 3.52 3.07
C ALA A 22 17.81 2.86 2.98
N ASP A 23 16.74 3.63 3.19
CA ASP A 23 15.36 3.12 3.09
C ASP A 23 15.02 2.59 1.68
N ARG A 24 15.52 3.26 0.64
CA ARG A 24 15.34 2.81 -0.74
C ARG A 24 16.15 1.56 -1.02
N ALA A 25 17.39 1.49 -0.52
CA ALA A 25 18.22 0.29 -0.63
C ALA A 25 17.56 -0.92 0.03
N ALA A 26 17.05 -0.75 1.26
CA ALA A 26 16.35 -1.79 2.00
C ALA A 26 15.09 -2.29 1.26
N LEU A 27 14.28 -1.37 0.72
CA LEU A 27 13.11 -1.73 -0.08
C LEU A 27 13.49 -2.53 -1.33
N ILE A 28 14.49 -2.05 -2.08
CA ILE A 28 14.97 -2.72 -3.29
C ILE A 28 15.46 -4.14 -2.94
N ARG A 29 16.24 -4.29 -1.88
CA ARG A 29 16.72 -5.58 -1.40
C ARG A 29 15.56 -6.52 -1.06
N GLY A 30 14.57 -6.06 -0.30
CA GLY A 30 13.40 -6.87 0.04
C GLY A 30 12.62 -7.33 -1.19
N LEU A 31 12.53 -6.52 -2.24
CA LEU A 31 11.91 -6.93 -3.52
C LEU A 31 12.71 -8.03 -4.23
N PHE A 32 14.05 -7.99 -4.17
CA PHE A 32 14.89 -9.07 -4.71
C PHE A 32 14.77 -10.36 -3.89
N GLU A 33 14.70 -10.25 -2.56
CA GLU A 33 14.49 -11.40 -1.68
C GLU A 33 13.11 -12.05 -1.94
N LEU A 34 12.06 -11.24 -2.15
CA LEU A 34 10.75 -11.75 -2.56
C LEU A 34 10.79 -12.43 -3.94
N ALA A 35 11.52 -11.86 -4.90
CA ALA A 35 11.69 -12.47 -6.21
C ALA A 35 12.41 -13.82 -6.12
N ALA A 36 13.43 -13.94 -5.27
CA ALA A 36 14.11 -15.20 -5.00
C ALA A 36 13.17 -16.23 -4.37
N PHE A 37 12.39 -15.85 -3.36
CA PHE A 37 11.38 -16.72 -2.75
C PHE A 37 10.38 -17.29 -3.77
N VAL A 38 9.88 -16.45 -4.68
CA VAL A 38 8.96 -16.90 -5.74
C VAL A 38 9.63 -17.88 -6.71
N ALA A 39 10.92 -17.69 -7.00
CA ALA A 39 11.68 -18.58 -7.88
C ALA A 39 11.99 -19.94 -7.22
N ASP A 40 12.29 -19.93 -5.92
CA ASP A 40 12.67 -21.11 -5.15
C ASP A 40 11.47 -21.99 -4.75
N HIS A 41 10.25 -21.44 -4.79
CA HIS A 41 9.02 -22.12 -4.40
C HIS A 41 7.95 -22.19 -5.51
N PRO A 42 8.24 -22.85 -6.66
CA PRO A 42 7.29 -22.95 -7.78
C PRO A 42 6.03 -23.77 -7.47
N GLU A 43 6.05 -24.55 -6.40
CA GLU A 43 4.91 -25.32 -5.90
C GLU A 43 3.82 -24.45 -5.25
N LEU A 44 4.16 -23.22 -4.85
CA LEU A 44 3.21 -22.32 -4.20
C LEU A 44 2.46 -21.46 -5.24
N PRO A 45 1.20 -21.08 -4.96
CA PRO A 45 0.49 -20.09 -5.78
C PRO A 45 1.25 -18.77 -5.83
N LEU A 46 1.23 -18.10 -6.99
CA LEU A 46 1.87 -16.80 -7.16
C LEU A 46 1.26 -15.75 -6.21
N PRO A 47 2.09 -15.00 -5.47
CA PRO A 47 1.59 -13.96 -4.58
C PRO A 47 1.04 -12.76 -5.38
N LYS A 48 -0.05 -12.17 -4.88
CA LYS A 48 -0.48 -10.85 -5.33
C LYS A 48 0.37 -9.80 -4.60
N VAL A 49 1.10 -8.97 -5.35
CA VAL A 49 1.93 -7.90 -4.79
C VAL A 49 1.31 -6.55 -5.12
N GLN A 50 1.04 -5.76 -4.09
CA GLN A 50 0.50 -4.40 -4.20
C GLN A 50 1.34 -3.47 -3.33
N ALA A 51 1.85 -2.38 -3.92
CA ALA A 51 2.60 -1.35 -3.24
C ALA A 51 1.78 -0.05 -3.24
N ASP A 52 1.49 0.46 -2.05
CA ASP A 52 0.68 1.66 -1.85
C ASP A 52 1.58 2.85 -1.49
N ILE A 53 1.49 3.93 -2.27
CA ILE A 53 2.12 5.22 -2.02
C ILE A 53 1.03 6.16 -1.49
N TRP A 54 0.98 6.31 -0.16
CA TRP A 54 -0.03 7.15 0.48
C TRP A 54 0.36 8.63 0.38
N PRO A 55 -0.52 9.49 -0.16
CA PRO A 55 -0.30 10.92 -0.10
C PRO A 55 -0.30 11.41 1.36
N ARG A 56 0.36 12.53 1.62
CA ARG A 56 0.55 13.12 2.95
C ARG A 56 0.03 14.55 3.06
N GLY A 57 -0.74 14.99 2.07
CA GLY A 57 -1.38 16.31 2.03
C GLY A 57 -2.27 16.54 3.25
N GLU A 58 -2.38 17.80 3.67
CA GLU A 58 -3.19 18.19 4.83
C GLU A 58 -4.70 18.16 4.53
N ASP A 59 -5.07 18.25 3.25
CA ASP A 59 -6.43 18.16 2.76
C ASP A 59 -6.51 17.36 1.45
N PHE A 60 -7.74 17.08 1.02
CA PHE A 60 -7.99 16.27 -0.16
C PHE A 60 -7.45 16.92 -1.46
N VAL A 61 -7.36 18.24 -1.54
CA VAL A 61 -6.81 18.91 -2.74
C VAL A 61 -5.31 18.68 -2.79
N ALA A 62 -4.60 18.85 -1.68
CA ALA A 62 -3.18 18.55 -1.58
C ALA A 62 -2.89 17.06 -1.82
N GLU A 63 -3.71 16.15 -1.30
CA GLU A 63 -3.59 14.72 -1.58
C GLU A 63 -3.80 14.40 -3.07
N VAL A 64 -4.73 15.06 -3.75
CA VAL A 64 -4.96 14.92 -5.19
C VAL A 64 -3.74 15.38 -6.00
N ASP A 65 -3.12 16.49 -5.60
CA ASP A 65 -1.90 16.98 -6.25
C ASP A 65 -0.74 15.98 -6.09
N GLU A 66 -0.55 15.41 -4.91
CA GLU A 66 0.45 14.35 -4.70
C GLU A 66 0.15 13.08 -5.51
N VAL A 67 -1.12 12.68 -5.62
CA VAL A 67 -1.53 11.56 -6.49
C VAL A 67 -1.19 11.87 -7.96
N ASN A 68 -1.35 13.11 -8.41
CA ASN A 68 -0.98 13.53 -9.76
C ASN A 68 0.54 13.48 -10.00
N ASP A 69 1.35 13.88 -9.02
CA ASP A 69 2.81 13.76 -9.09
C ASP A 69 3.24 12.29 -9.22
N VAL A 70 2.62 11.41 -8.42
CA VAL A 70 2.85 9.96 -8.54
C VAL A 70 2.36 9.44 -9.89
N ALA A 71 1.21 9.91 -10.39
CA ALA A 71 0.68 9.52 -11.69
C ALA A 71 1.64 9.88 -12.83
N ALA A 72 2.22 11.09 -12.78
CA ALA A 72 3.21 11.57 -13.73
C ALA A 72 4.48 10.70 -13.69
N ALA A 73 4.99 10.39 -12.49
CA ALA A 73 6.15 9.50 -12.33
C ALA A 73 5.86 8.07 -12.82
N LEU A 74 4.64 7.58 -12.61
CA LEU A 74 4.18 6.29 -13.12
C LEU A 74 3.80 6.35 -14.61
N GLY A 75 3.76 7.51 -15.26
CA GLY A 75 3.36 7.64 -16.66
C GLY A 75 1.91 7.20 -16.92
N VAL A 76 1.01 7.44 -15.98
CA VAL A 76 -0.43 7.15 -16.09
C VAL A 76 -1.25 8.41 -15.77
N THR A 77 -2.53 8.39 -16.12
CA THR A 77 -3.47 9.43 -15.74
C THR A 77 -4.22 9.00 -14.49
N ALA A 78 -4.21 9.83 -13.43
CA ALA A 78 -5.02 9.61 -12.25
C ALA A 78 -6.50 9.91 -12.54
N GLY A 79 -7.39 9.31 -11.76
CA GLY A 79 -8.82 9.55 -11.90
C GLY A 79 -9.64 9.04 -10.74
N PHE A 80 -10.91 9.45 -10.73
CA PHE A 80 -11.87 8.97 -9.74
C PHE A 80 -12.25 7.52 -9.98
N ALA A 81 -12.34 6.76 -8.89
CA ALA A 81 -12.77 5.37 -8.82
C ALA A 81 -13.74 5.19 -7.65
N CYS A 82 -14.28 3.98 -7.49
CA CYS A 82 -15.19 3.62 -6.39
C CYS A 82 -16.38 4.59 -6.27
N GLY A 83 -17.00 4.93 -7.40
CA GLY A 83 -18.16 5.85 -7.43
C GLY A 83 -17.83 7.30 -7.08
N GLY A 84 -16.56 7.71 -7.16
CA GLY A 84 -16.10 9.06 -6.81
C GLY A 84 -15.46 9.16 -5.42
N ALA A 85 -15.46 8.07 -4.65
CA ALA A 85 -14.87 8.03 -3.31
C ALA A 85 -13.34 8.16 -3.31
N HIS A 86 -12.67 7.60 -4.33
CA HIS A 86 -11.21 7.51 -4.38
C HIS A 86 -10.70 8.25 -5.61
N TYR A 87 -9.73 9.13 -5.44
CA TYR A 87 -8.93 9.64 -6.55
C TYR A 87 -7.61 8.89 -6.57
N ARG A 88 -7.31 8.17 -7.66
CA ARG A 88 -6.16 7.27 -7.68
C ARG A 88 -5.38 7.25 -8.98
N ALA A 89 -4.08 6.99 -8.84
CA ALA A 89 -3.18 6.58 -9.90
C ALA A 89 -2.81 5.11 -9.70
N VAL A 90 -2.89 4.29 -10.76
CA VAL A 90 -2.57 2.86 -10.69
C VAL A 90 -1.75 2.47 -11.90
N ARG A 91 -0.63 1.78 -11.68
CA ARG A 91 0.15 1.14 -12.74
C ARG A 91 0.53 -0.28 -12.33
N ARG A 92 0.49 -1.20 -13.29
CA ARG A 92 1.00 -2.57 -13.12
C ARG A 92 2.34 -2.75 -13.82
N PHE A 93 3.28 -3.37 -13.12
CA PHE A 93 4.56 -3.87 -13.63
C PHE A 93 4.49 -5.40 -13.63
N GLY A 94 3.92 -5.97 -14.69
CA GLY A 94 3.59 -7.40 -14.69
C GLY A 94 2.63 -7.74 -13.55
N GLY A 95 3.04 -8.65 -12.66
CA GLY A 95 2.25 -9.09 -11.50
C GLY A 95 2.26 -8.13 -10.29
N VAL A 96 3.01 -7.03 -10.34
CA VAL A 96 3.10 -6.05 -9.24
C VAL A 96 2.24 -4.84 -9.56
N GLU A 97 1.31 -4.50 -8.68
CA GLU A 97 0.53 -3.26 -8.75
C GLU A 97 1.16 -2.18 -7.87
N VAL A 98 1.35 -0.99 -8.42
CA VAL A 98 1.71 0.22 -7.67
C VAL A 98 0.56 1.19 -7.77
N GLN A 99 0.11 1.72 -6.64
CA GLN A 99 -0.94 2.73 -6.62
C GLN A 99 -0.68 3.84 -5.63
N SER A 100 -1.29 4.99 -5.88
CA SER A 100 -1.47 6.07 -4.93
C SER A 100 -2.94 6.48 -4.92
N VAL A 101 -3.50 6.69 -3.73
CA VAL A 101 -4.94 6.89 -3.52
C VAL A 101 -5.16 8.00 -2.51
N ALA A 102 -5.88 9.04 -2.93
CA ALA A 102 -6.53 10.01 -2.04
C ALA A 102 -7.99 9.60 -1.85
N ILE A 103 -8.48 9.63 -0.61
CA ILE A 103 -9.85 9.20 -0.29
C ILE A 103 -10.63 10.43 0.17
N THR A 104 -11.82 10.66 -0.40
CA THR A 104 -12.61 11.82 -0.03
C THR A 104 -12.96 11.81 1.46
N ARG A 105 -13.02 12.99 2.06
CA ARG A 105 -13.40 13.15 3.48
C ARG A 105 -14.74 12.50 3.79
N GLU A 106 -15.73 12.68 2.92
CA GLU A 106 -17.06 12.07 3.07
C GLU A 106 -16.97 10.53 3.13
N SER A 107 -16.13 9.92 2.29
CA SER A 107 -15.92 8.47 2.30
C SER A 107 -15.22 8.01 3.57
N MET A 108 -14.23 8.79 4.04
CA MET A 108 -13.56 8.51 5.32
C MET A 108 -14.50 8.66 6.52
N GLU A 109 -15.38 9.65 6.52
CA GLU A 109 -16.40 9.85 7.56
C GLU A 109 -17.44 8.73 7.53
N THR A 110 -17.87 8.31 6.34
CA THR A 110 -18.75 7.14 6.16
C THR A 110 -18.10 5.86 6.69
N LEU A 111 -16.83 5.64 6.34
CA LEU A 111 -16.07 4.49 6.86
C LEU A 111 -15.92 4.56 8.38
N ARG A 112 -15.61 5.73 8.95
CA ARG A 112 -15.51 5.91 10.40
C ARG A 112 -16.84 5.64 11.11
N ALA A 113 -17.95 6.11 10.56
CA ALA A 113 -19.28 5.84 11.09
C ALA A 113 -19.66 4.35 10.99
N HIS A 114 -19.30 3.69 9.89
CA HIS A 114 -19.47 2.25 9.75
C HIS A 114 -18.61 1.47 10.77
N MET A 115 -17.34 1.86 10.91
CA MET A 115 -16.40 1.22 11.83
C MET A 115 -16.75 1.47 13.30
N SER A 116 -17.39 2.59 13.65
CA SER A 116 -17.87 2.84 15.02
C SER A 116 -19.08 1.97 15.40
N TYR A 117 -19.75 1.38 14.41
CA TYR A 117 -20.79 0.38 14.63
C TYR A 117 -20.25 -1.05 14.70
N ARG A 118 -18.97 -1.26 14.39
CA ARG A 118 -18.33 -2.57 14.47
C ARG A 118 -18.48 -3.11 15.90
N ASP A 119 -18.89 -4.36 16.01
CA ASP A 119 -19.09 -5.10 17.26
C ASP A 119 -20.32 -4.71 18.11
N ASN A 120 -21.15 -3.77 17.66
CA ASN A 120 -22.40 -3.43 18.37
C ASN A 120 -23.48 -4.52 18.30
N VAL A 121 -23.40 -5.43 17.33
CA VAL A 121 -24.31 -6.59 17.21
C VAL A 121 -23.47 -7.85 17.32
N GLN A 122 -23.68 -8.59 18.40
CA GLN A 122 -23.08 -9.91 18.61
C GLN A 122 -24.16 -10.98 18.42
N PRO A 123 -23.83 -12.12 17.81
CA PRO A 123 -24.74 -13.26 17.83
C PRO A 123 -24.95 -13.70 19.28
N ASP A 124 -26.17 -14.14 19.61
CA ASP A 124 -26.44 -14.76 20.91
C ASP A 124 -25.46 -15.91 21.12
N GLU A 125 -24.89 -16.01 22.32
CA GLU A 125 -24.03 -17.14 22.66
C GLU A 125 -24.83 -18.44 22.42
N PRO A 126 -24.29 -19.41 21.67
CA PRO A 126 -24.98 -20.67 21.50
C PRO A 126 -25.18 -21.28 22.88
N MET A 127 -26.46 -21.57 23.21
CA MET A 127 -26.87 -22.22 24.44
C MET A 127 -25.91 -23.37 24.73
N ARG A 128 -25.04 -23.20 25.74
CA ARG A 128 -24.15 -24.28 26.16
C ARG A 128 -25.04 -25.42 26.61
N ALA A 129 -25.02 -26.52 25.86
CA ALA A 129 -25.72 -27.73 26.23
C ALA A 129 -25.32 -28.08 27.67
N GLY A 130 -26.29 -27.94 28.57
CA GLY A 130 -26.08 -28.09 30.01
C GLY A 130 -25.42 -29.43 30.28
N GLY A 131 -24.29 -29.38 31.00
CA GLY A 131 -23.66 -30.57 31.53
C GLY A 131 -24.65 -31.30 32.43
N ALA A 132 -25.00 -32.51 32.03
CA ALA A 132 -25.66 -33.46 32.90
C ALA A 132 -24.77 -33.71 34.14
N ARG A 133 -25.34 -33.54 35.32
CA ARG A 133 -24.90 -34.20 36.56
C ARG A 133 -26.04 -35.05 37.06
#